data_AF-A0A1R1CAJ9-F1
#
_entry.id   AF-A0A1R1CAJ9-F1
#
_cell.length_a   1.000
_cell.length_b   1.000
_cell.length_c   1.000
_cell.angle_alpha   90.00
_cell.angle_beta   90.00
_cell.angle_gamma   90.00
#
_symmetry.space_group_name_H-M   'P 1'
#
loop_
_entity.id
_entity.type
_entity.pdbx_description
1 polymer ?
#
loop_
_entity_poly.entity_id
_entity_poly.type
_entity_poly.pdbx_seq_one_letter_code
_entity_poly.pdbx_strand_id
1 'polypeptide(L)'
;MNRKLGKTSAYVMSFTLITGLLSGCTSNATQPTNSPQKTEEAISSIQLPIVSKPITLKMFVSMDPKVAATMKNYNEIAQFKELEKRTGIHIDFIHPASMDAAAIKEQFNLMIASGDLPDLIYYNWINDFNGGPNKAIKDGIILPLNDLVDKYSPNLKKFMNSDPKANKQIRTDDGTLYVFPEAQSPDQYAKVNPNPNPAFQTFGWQIRQDWLEKLNLKSPETIDDWYEVLTAFKTKNPSGSGKNDEIPLAPKGAGDLQNWVRAWGINYGFYHDGDTVKFGPYTSEYKEALTTLAKWYKEGLIDPDFGLTDAKQFDTKVVGNRAGAWTGSTSGTFGRFVQLMKAKDPTVKLLGTVPPYVKGTKSYNFNADEIKVANGIGVAISAKSKYAKEAAMWLDYGYSPEGALLNTFGIEGESYKMVNGSPQLLPEITNNPKGLSIDEALSKYSRGSGGLAYVMTPEIWHQRMSLPEQQQIIGLWKAGSYDRIMPPVTPTIEESTKMASVMSAVNTYKDEQFLKIVMGQSSISDYDNYMKTLKGMGIEDAIKIQQAAYDRYMARK
;
A
#
# COMPACT_ATOMS: atom_id res chain seq x y z
N MET A 1 6.17 10.60 73.50
CA MET A 1 6.81 10.42 74.82
C MET A 1 8.23 9.93 74.60
N ASN A 2 9.22 10.72 75.06
CA ASN A 2 10.63 10.46 75.39
C ASN A 2 11.53 9.68 74.40
N ARG A 3 12.50 10.28 73.65
CA ARG A 3 13.77 10.99 73.98
C ARG A 3 14.84 10.17 74.74
N LYS A 4 16.01 9.97 74.10
CA LYS A 4 17.38 10.50 74.41
C LYS A 4 18.40 9.85 73.43
N LEU A 5 19.16 10.57 72.57
CA LEU A 5 20.36 11.45 72.76
C LEU A 5 21.51 10.74 73.50
N GLY A 6 22.79 10.75 73.09
CA GLY A 6 23.60 11.43 72.06
C GLY A 6 25.06 10.91 72.19
N LYS A 7 25.99 11.12 71.23
CA LYS A 7 27.00 12.22 71.15
C LYS A 7 27.93 11.90 69.94
N THR A 8 28.02 12.69 68.87
CA THR A 8 28.91 13.85 68.56
C THR A 8 30.43 13.63 68.62
N SER A 9 31.07 13.90 67.46
CA SER A 9 32.27 14.74 67.21
C SER A 9 33.24 14.07 66.21
N ALA A 10 34.00 14.72 65.33
CA ALA A 10 34.00 16.02 64.65
C ALA A 10 35.20 15.99 63.66
N TYR A 11 35.07 16.73 62.55
CA TYR A 11 36.03 17.11 61.51
C TYR A 11 37.53 17.20 61.84
N VAL A 12 38.39 16.88 60.87
CA VAL A 12 39.55 17.73 60.47
C VAL A 12 39.79 17.64 58.94
N MET A 13 39.75 18.80 58.31
CA MET A 13 40.19 19.14 56.95
C MET A 13 41.64 19.64 57.05
N SER A 14 42.51 19.36 56.08
CA SER A 14 43.80 20.07 55.96
C SER A 14 44.24 20.20 54.51
N PHE A 15 44.66 21.44 54.22
CA PHE A 15 44.92 22.08 52.94
C PHE A 15 46.17 22.93 53.17
N THR A 16 47.26 22.76 52.40
CA THR A 16 48.35 23.76 52.14
C THR A 16 49.44 23.11 51.28
N LEU A 17 49.67 23.56 50.04
CA LEU A 17 50.48 24.69 49.51
C LEU A 17 51.96 24.33 49.26
N ILE A 18 52.42 24.27 48.00
CA ILE A 18 53.02 25.31 47.13
C ILE A 18 54.45 25.74 47.52
N THR A 19 55.38 25.52 46.58
CA THR A 19 56.48 26.42 46.12
C THR A 19 57.05 25.77 44.83
N GLY A 20 57.23 26.40 43.66
CA GLY A 20 57.37 27.80 43.27
C GLY A 20 58.85 28.12 42.97
N LEU A 21 59.18 28.37 41.67
CA LEU A 21 60.28 29.17 41.06
C LEU A 21 60.77 28.48 39.75
N LEU A 22 60.31 28.92 38.57
CA LEU A 22 60.81 30.03 37.70
C LEU A 22 62.12 29.71 36.94
N SER A 23 61.99 29.46 35.63
CA SER A 23 62.90 29.98 34.59
C SER A 23 62.14 30.11 33.28
N GLY A 24 61.98 31.33 32.78
CA GLY A 24 61.34 31.60 31.49
C GLY A 24 62.34 31.60 30.33
N CYS A 25 61.83 31.33 29.12
CA CYS A 25 62.18 32.01 27.86
C CYS A 25 61.13 31.65 26.78
N THR A 26 60.29 32.64 26.48
CA THR A 26 59.64 33.01 25.21
C THR A 26 59.78 32.10 23.97
N SER A 27 58.64 31.60 23.44
CA SER A 27 58.21 31.77 22.03
C SER A 27 56.88 31.07 21.74
N ASN A 28 55.93 31.81 21.14
CA ASN A 28 54.70 31.41 20.43
C ASN A 28 53.61 30.61 21.18
N ALA A 29 52.44 31.25 21.30
CA ALA A 29 51.20 30.65 21.75
C ALA A 29 50.62 29.71 20.68
N THR A 30 50.38 28.46 21.07
CA THR A 30 49.54 27.51 20.31
C THR A 30 48.29 27.23 21.13
N GLN A 31 47.12 27.58 20.59
CA GLN A 31 45.83 27.10 21.11
C GLN A 31 45.74 25.58 21.00
N PRO A 32 44.99 24.88 21.88
CA PRO A 32 44.65 23.49 21.67
C PRO A 32 43.73 23.39 20.44
N THR A 33 44.25 22.82 19.37
CA THR A 33 43.49 22.45 18.18
C THR A 33 42.45 21.39 18.55
N ASN A 34 41.17 21.72 18.37
CA ASN A 34 40.12 20.72 18.20
C ASN A 34 40.52 19.79 17.06
N SER A 35 40.69 18.51 17.37
CA SER A 35 40.79 17.47 16.34
C SER A 35 39.54 17.54 15.45
N PRO A 36 39.66 17.59 14.12
CA PRO A 36 38.50 17.56 13.24
C PRO A 36 37.78 16.22 13.43
N GLN A 37 36.51 16.28 13.85
CA GLN A 37 35.60 15.15 13.76
C GLN A 37 35.49 14.81 12.27
N LYS A 38 36.11 13.71 11.85
CA LYS A 38 36.05 13.20 10.47
C LYS A 38 34.58 13.07 10.10
N THR A 39 34.09 14.00 9.28
CA THR A 39 32.75 13.90 8.71
C THR A 39 32.84 12.78 7.69
N GLU A 40 32.15 11.66 7.92
CA GLU A 40 32.11 10.58 6.93
C GLU A 40 31.56 11.13 5.60
N GLU A 41 32.33 10.94 4.53
CA GLU A 41 31.95 11.35 3.18
C GLU A 41 30.82 10.46 2.64
N ALA A 42 29.95 11.05 1.82
CA ALA A 42 28.88 10.32 1.14
C ALA A 42 29.45 9.31 0.14
N ILE A 43 28.92 8.09 0.14
CA ILE A 43 29.34 7.03 -0.77
C ILE A 43 28.69 7.22 -2.15
N SER A 44 29.43 6.95 -3.22
CA SER A 44 28.92 7.01 -4.60
C SER A 44 28.33 5.69 -5.09
N SER A 45 28.68 4.57 -4.46
CA SER A 45 28.19 3.22 -4.77
C SER A 45 28.27 2.30 -3.55
N ILE A 46 27.39 1.30 -3.48
CA ILE A 46 27.45 0.22 -2.48
C ILE A 46 28.59 -0.75 -2.83
N GLN A 47 29.48 -1.00 -1.88
CA GLN A 47 30.52 -2.04 -1.99
C GLN A 47 30.03 -3.32 -1.32
N LEU A 48 30.24 -4.47 -1.97
CA LEU A 48 29.83 -5.79 -1.46
C LEU A 48 31.06 -6.64 -1.08
N PRO A 49 31.01 -7.39 0.04
CA PRO A 49 29.94 -7.41 1.03
C PRO A 49 29.86 -6.08 1.81
N ILE A 50 28.66 -5.71 2.27
CA ILE A 50 28.41 -4.46 3.01
C ILE A 50 29.17 -4.47 4.34
N VAL A 51 29.25 -5.65 4.96
CA VAL A 51 29.97 -5.87 6.22
C VAL A 51 31.07 -6.91 6.04
N SER A 52 32.22 -6.68 6.68
CA SER A 52 33.35 -7.62 6.66
C SER A 52 33.18 -8.79 7.62
N LYS A 53 32.34 -8.62 8.65
CA LYS A 53 31.92 -9.68 9.58
C LYS A 53 30.41 -9.79 9.53
N PRO A 54 29.84 -11.01 9.42
CA PRO A 54 28.39 -11.17 9.37
C PRO A 54 27.69 -10.52 10.56
N ILE A 55 26.59 -9.82 10.29
CA ILE A 55 25.71 -9.24 11.31
C ILE A 55 24.28 -9.72 11.11
N THR A 56 23.46 -9.58 12.15
CA THR A 56 22.02 -9.86 12.11
C THR A 56 21.25 -8.59 12.43
N LEU A 57 20.29 -8.25 11.57
CA LEU A 57 19.29 -7.20 11.81
C LEU A 57 17.93 -7.84 12.04
N LYS A 58 17.13 -7.30 12.95
CA LYS A 58 15.73 -7.73 13.13
C LYS A 58 14.79 -6.89 12.30
N MET A 59 13.79 -7.50 11.67
CA MET A 59 12.77 -6.78 10.91
C MET A 59 11.35 -7.21 11.31
N PHE A 60 10.53 -6.27 11.79
CA PHE A 60 9.09 -6.48 11.90
C PHE A 60 8.41 -6.30 10.55
N VAL A 61 7.71 -7.34 10.08
CA VAL A 61 7.00 -7.31 8.78
C VAL A 61 5.89 -8.36 8.73
N SER A 62 4.70 -7.99 8.24
CA SER A 62 3.61 -8.94 7.98
C SER A 62 3.93 -9.86 6.79
N MET A 63 3.61 -11.14 6.94
CA MET A 63 3.66 -12.10 5.82
C MET A 63 2.68 -11.69 4.71
N ASP A 64 3.09 -11.90 3.47
CA ASP A 64 2.20 -11.75 2.32
C ASP A 64 1.38 -13.05 2.21
N PRO A 65 0.05 -12.99 2.01
CA PRO A 65 -0.78 -14.19 1.93
C PRO A 65 -0.34 -15.20 0.88
N LYS A 66 0.21 -14.76 -0.26
CA LYS A 66 0.70 -15.65 -1.33
C LYS A 66 1.99 -16.37 -0.92
N VAL A 67 2.86 -15.70 -0.16
CA VAL A 67 4.05 -16.33 0.44
C VAL A 67 3.62 -17.31 1.54
N ALA A 68 2.73 -16.88 2.44
CA ALA A 68 2.24 -17.66 3.57
C ALA A 68 1.52 -18.96 3.14
N ALA A 69 1.04 -19.03 1.90
CA ALA A 69 0.46 -20.23 1.33
C ALA A 69 1.48 -21.39 1.21
N THR A 70 2.77 -21.09 1.10
CA THR A 70 3.81 -22.12 0.88
C THR A 70 5.02 -22.04 1.82
N MET A 71 5.16 -20.95 2.57
CA MET A 71 6.30 -20.70 3.46
C MET A 71 5.83 -20.15 4.81
N LYS A 72 6.66 -20.33 5.85
CA LYS A 72 6.37 -19.85 7.22
C LYS A 72 7.15 -18.60 7.59
N ASN A 73 8.27 -18.35 6.94
CA ASN A 73 9.11 -17.19 7.19
C ASN A 73 9.77 -16.68 5.89
N TYR A 74 9.99 -15.38 5.78
CA TYR A 74 10.71 -14.78 4.65
C TYR A 74 12.15 -15.28 4.50
N ASN A 75 12.82 -15.74 5.56
CA ASN A 75 14.12 -16.40 5.47
C ASN A 75 14.11 -17.66 4.57
N GLU A 76 12.95 -18.23 4.25
CA GLU A 76 12.84 -19.37 3.34
C GLU A 76 12.95 -18.99 1.85
N ILE A 77 12.67 -17.72 1.50
CA ILE A 77 12.68 -17.22 0.12
C ILE A 77 14.12 -17.14 -0.39
N ALA A 78 14.36 -17.64 -1.61
CA ALA A 78 15.70 -17.69 -2.20
C ALA A 78 16.37 -16.32 -2.30
N GLN A 79 15.57 -15.28 -2.58
CA GLN A 79 15.99 -13.88 -2.60
C GLN A 79 16.77 -13.45 -1.34
N PHE A 80 16.23 -13.72 -0.15
CA PHE A 80 16.82 -13.24 1.10
C PHE A 80 18.08 -14.02 1.46
N LYS A 81 18.14 -15.32 1.11
CA LYS A 81 19.36 -16.13 1.24
C LYS A 81 20.47 -15.60 0.34
N GLU A 82 20.15 -15.25 -0.90
CA GLU A 82 21.11 -14.67 -1.83
C GLU A 82 21.54 -13.26 -1.38
N LEU A 83 20.62 -12.46 -0.86
CA LEU A 83 20.93 -11.13 -0.33
C LEU A 83 21.85 -11.19 0.89
N GLU A 84 21.64 -12.16 1.79
CA GLU A 84 22.54 -12.44 2.91
C GLU A 84 23.95 -12.80 2.42
N LYS A 85 24.06 -13.70 1.43
CA LYS A 85 25.36 -14.07 0.83
C LYS A 85 26.08 -12.88 0.20
N ARG A 86 25.36 -11.99 -0.48
CA ARG A 86 25.93 -10.81 -1.15
C ARG A 86 26.38 -9.73 -0.17
N THR A 87 25.58 -9.50 0.87
CA THR A 87 25.76 -8.34 1.76
C THR A 87 26.51 -8.68 3.05
N GLY A 88 26.51 -9.95 3.47
CA GLY A 88 26.97 -10.38 4.78
C GLY A 88 25.96 -10.09 5.90
N ILE A 89 24.73 -9.69 5.58
CA ILE A 89 23.72 -9.29 6.57
C ILE A 89 22.56 -10.30 6.55
N HIS A 90 22.35 -10.98 7.68
CA HIS A 90 21.17 -11.80 7.91
C HIS A 90 20.02 -10.95 8.45
N ILE A 91 18.80 -11.15 7.94
CA ILE A 91 17.59 -10.51 8.49
C ILE A 91 16.80 -11.56 9.27
N ASP A 92 16.63 -11.34 10.57
CA ASP A 92 15.73 -12.10 11.43
C ASP A 92 14.32 -11.49 11.34
N PHE A 93 13.43 -12.12 10.58
CA PHE A 93 12.09 -11.60 10.33
C PHE A 93 11.13 -11.95 11.48
N ILE A 94 10.56 -10.91 12.07
CA ILE A 94 9.51 -10.98 13.09
C ILE A 94 8.16 -10.80 12.38
N HIS A 95 7.47 -11.92 12.18
CA HIS A 95 6.15 -11.95 11.58
C HIS A 95 5.05 -11.92 12.66
N PRO A 96 4.03 -11.06 12.52
CA PRO A 96 2.85 -11.15 13.34
C PRO A 96 2.18 -12.52 13.24
N ALA A 97 1.61 -12.99 14.35
CA ALA A 97 0.97 -14.31 14.41
C ALA A 97 -0.27 -14.45 13.51
N SER A 98 -0.86 -13.33 13.09
CA SER A 98 -2.00 -13.26 12.18
C SER A 98 -1.74 -12.22 11.10
N MET A 99 -2.24 -12.47 9.89
CA MET A 99 -2.23 -11.50 8.78
C MET A 99 -3.45 -10.57 8.81
N ASP A 100 -4.33 -10.70 9.80
CA ASP A 100 -5.45 -9.79 10.03
C ASP A 100 -4.94 -8.39 10.40
N ALA A 101 -5.51 -7.35 9.79
CA ALA A 101 -5.04 -5.97 9.96
C ALA A 101 -5.14 -5.48 11.41
N ALA A 102 -6.20 -5.86 12.15
CA ALA A 102 -6.36 -5.47 13.55
C ALA A 102 -5.33 -6.18 14.43
N ALA A 103 -5.11 -7.48 14.20
CA ALA A 103 -4.09 -8.25 14.91
C ALA A 103 -2.66 -7.75 14.64
N ILE A 104 -2.34 -7.39 13.39
CA ILE A 104 -1.06 -6.77 13.03
C ILE A 104 -0.88 -5.45 13.79
N LYS A 105 -1.92 -4.60 13.81
CA LYS A 105 -1.89 -3.31 14.51
C LYS A 105 -1.71 -3.48 16.02
N GLU A 106 -2.37 -4.45 16.63
CA GLU A 106 -2.22 -4.77 18.05
C GLU A 106 -0.78 -5.17 18.38
N GLN A 107 -0.20 -6.12 17.63
CA GLN A 107 1.16 -6.59 17.87
C GLN A 107 2.20 -5.48 17.64
N PHE A 108 2.01 -4.66 16.62
CA PHE A 108 2.83 -3.48 16.37
C PHE A 108 2.75 -2.47 17.54
N ASN A 109 1.55 -2.19 18.06
CA ASN A 109 1.39 -1.29 19.21
C ASN A 109 2.05 -1.86 20.48
N LEU A 110 1.97 -3.17 20.70
CA LEU A 110 2.64 -3.84 21.82
C LEU A 110 4.17 -3.74 21.70
N MET A 111 4.73 -3.94 20.50
CA MET A 111 6.16 -3.78 20.21
C MET A 111 6.65 -2.35 20.49
N ILE A 112 5.86 -1.34 20.13
CA ILE A 112 6.21 0.06 20.42
C ILE A 112 6.09 0.36 21.91
N ALA A 113 5.05 -0.14 22.57
CA ALA A 113 4.81 0.10 23.99
C ALA A 113 5.88 -0.54 24.90
N SER A 114 6.44 -1.69 24.51
CA SER A 114 7.53 -2.33 25.26
C SER A 114 8.87 -1.60 25.10
N GLY A 115 9.06 -0.86 24.01
CA GLY A 115 10.33 -0.23 23.66
C GLY A 115 11.38 -1.20 23.07
N ASP A 116 11.05 -2.49 22.96
CA ASP A 116 11.89 -3.52 22.35
C ASP A 116 11.75 -3.48 20.81
N LEU A 117 12.21 -2.37 20.24
CA LEU A 117 12.12 -2.14 18.80
C LEU A 117 13.15 -2.98 18.03
N PRO A 118 12.77 -3.62 16.91
CA PRO A 118 13.71 -4.23 15.98
C PRO A 118 14.53 -3.16 15.25
N ASP A 119 15.52 -3.56 14.46
CA ASP A 119 16.33 -2.62 13.66
C ASP A 119 15.52 -1.99 12.52
N LEU A 120 14.64 -2.78 11.92
CA LEU A 120 13.85 -2.44 10.74
C LEU A 120 12.36 -2.69 10.99
N ILE A 121 11.51 -1.80 10.49
CA ILE A 121 10.05 -1.91 10.66
C ILE A 121 9.37 -1.62 9.32
N TYR A 122 8.75 -2.64 8.74
CA TYR A 122 7.87 -2.47 7.58
C TYR A 122 6.44 -2.20 8.07
N TYR A 123 5.92 -1.01 7.76
CA TYR A 123 4.59 -0.59 8.20
C TYR A 123 4.00 0.47 7.26
N ASN A 124 2.71 0.76 7.44
CA ASN A 124 2.02 1.88 6.81
C ASN A 124 1.98 3.07 7.77
N TRP A 125 3.00 3.93 7.70
CA TRP A 125 3.23 5.01 8.63
C TRP A 125 2.27 6.19 8.48
N ILE A 126 1.60 6.31 7.33
CA ILE A 126 0.61 7.37 7.11
C ILE A 126 -0.77 6.94 7.60
N ASN A 127 -1.20 5.73 7.25
CA ASN A 127 -2.58 5.32 7.50
C ASN A 127 -2.76 4.49 8.77
N ASP A 128 -1.74 3.71 9.18
CA ASP A 128 -1.89 2.76 10.28
C ASP A 128 -1.21 3.23 11.58
N PHE A 129 -0.21 4.12 11.48
CA PHE A 129 0.41 4.75 12.65
C PHE A 129 -0.32 6.06 13.03
N ASN A 130 -0.95 6.05 14.21
CA ASN A 130 -1.64 7.22 14.73
C ASN A 130 -0.66 8.39 14.93
N GLY A 131 -0.91 9.52 14.26
CA GLY A 131 -0.02 10.70 14.30
C GLY A 131 0.94 10.81 13.12
N GLY A 132 0.97 9.80 12.24
CA GLY A 132 1.79 9.82 11.04
C GLY A 132 3.30 9.65 11.31
N PRO A 133 4.12 9.64 10.25
CA PRO A 133 5.57 9.44 10.36
C PRO A 133 6.27 10.50 11.23
N ASN A 134 5.78 11.74 11.22
CA ASN A 134 6.34 12.82 12.04
C ASN A 134 6.22 12.54 13.54
N LYS A 135 5.11 11.93 13.98
CA LYS A 135 4.97 11.51 15.38
C LYS A 135 5.88 10.32 15.69
N ALA A 136 6.03 9.37 14.78
CA ALA A 136 6.92 8.23 14.97
C ALA A 136 8.39 8.67 15.16
N ILE A 137 8.82 9.69 14.41
CA ILE A 137 10.14 10.31 14.57
C ILE A 137 10.24 11.05 15.91
N LYS A 138 9.24 11.90 16.23
CA LYS A 138 9.21 12.68 17.48
C LYS A 138 9.25 11.79 18.73
N ASP A 139 8.59 10.64 18.69
CA ASP A 139 8.54 9.68 19.78
C ASP A 139 9.80 8.79 19.85
N GLY A 140 10.75 8.94 18.92
CA GLY A 140 11.97 8.14 18.88
C GLY A 140 11.74 6.67 18.54
N ILE A 141 10.72 6.38 17.72
CA ILE A 141 10.44 5.03 17.21
C ILE A 141 11.30 4.77 15.97
N ILE A 142 11.32 5.71 15.03
CA ILE A 142 12.10 5.63 13.78
C ILE A 142 13.02 6.84 13.60
N LEU A 143 14.07 6.67 12.80
CA LEU A 143 14.98 7.75 12.43
C LEU A 143 14.41 8.62 11.30
N PRO A 144 14.66 9.94 11.29
CA PRO A 144 14.64 10.70 10.05
C PRO A 144 15.78 10.20 9.16
N LEU A 145 15.48 9.97 7.88
CA LEU A 145 16.39 9.27 6.97
C LEU A 145 17.21 10.20 6.06
N ASN A 146 16.97 11.52 6.06
CA ASN A 146 17.63 12.45 5.14
C ASN A 146 19.16 12.29 5.12
N ASP A 147 19.80 12.34 6.28
CA ASP A 147 21.26 12.20 6.39
C ASP A 147 21.76 10.80 6.01
N LEU A 148 21.02 9.75 6.39
CA LEU A 148 21.37 8.37 6.06
C LEU A 148 21.29 8.13 4.55
N VAL A 149 20.22 8.63 3.92
CA VAL A 149 20.02 8.50 2.47
C VAL A 149 21.06 9.32 1.72
N ASP A 150 21.34 10.54 2.17
CA ASP A 150 22.33 11.40 1.51
C ASP A 150 23.74 10.84 1.56
N LYS A 151 24.11 10.12 2.63
CA LYS A 151 25.46 9.58 2.83
C LYS A 151 25.63 8.14 2.37
N TYR A 152 24.59 7.31 2.49
CA TYR A 152 24.72 5.85 2.38
C TYR A 152 23.72 5.19 1.43
N SER A 153 22.84 5.96 0.77
CA SER A 153 21.84 5.40 -0.15
C SER A 153 21.90 6.04 -1.55
N PRO A 154 23.01 5.86 -2.28
CA PRO A 154 23.20 6.46 -3.60
C PRO A 154 22.16 6.00 -4.63
N ASN A 155 21.65 4.76 -4.54
CA ASN A 155 20.69 4.24 -5.51
C ASN A 155 19.29 4.84 -5.32
N LEU A 156 18.79 4.89 -4.07
CA LEU A 156 17.53 5.57 -3.75
C LEU A 156 17.62 7.06 -4.09
N LYS A 157 18.75 7.71 -3.79
CA LYS A 157 18.97 9.12 -4.14
C LYS A 157 18.92 9.34 -5.65
N LYS A 158 19.54 8.45 -6.44
CA LYS A 158 19.46 8.47 -7.90
C LYS A 158 18.02 8.30 -8.38
N PHE A 159 17.26 7.37 -7.80
CA PHE A 159 15.85 7.17 -8.12
C PHE A 159 15.02 8.43 -7.85
N MET A 160 15.13 9.02 -6.66
CA MET A 160 14.42 10.27 -6.32
C MET A 160 14.79 11.41 -7.28
N ASN A 161 16.05 11.55 -7.65
CA ASN A 161 16.49 12.59 -8.57
C ASN A 161 16.03 12.35 -10.02
N SER A 162 15.69 11.12 -10.39
CA SER A 162 15.20 10.79 -11.74
C SER A 162 13.72 11.14 -11.95
N ASP A 163 12.93 11.24 -10.88
CA ASP A 163 11.50 11.55 -10.96
C ASP A 163 11.10 12.53 -9.84
N PRO A 164 10.86 13.82 -10.16
CA PRO A 164 10.42 14.82 -9.18
C PRO A 164 9.14 14.41 -8.43
N LYS A 165 8.26 13.66 -9.09
CA LYS A 165 7.03 13.15 -8.48
C LYS A 165 7.35 12.10 -7.44
N ALA A 166 8.24 11.16 -7.74
CA ALA A 166 8.71 10.18 -6.76
C ALA A 166 9.37 10.88 -5.56
N ASN A 167 10.29 11.83 -5.78
CA ASN A 167 10.92 12.59 -4.69
C ASN A 167 9.89 13.30 -3.81
N LYS A 168 8.85 13.89 -4.41
CA LYS A 168 7.76 14.57 -3.68
C LYS A 168 6.90 13.59 -2.86
N GLN A 169 6.65 12.39 -3.36
CA GLN A 169 5.79 11.38 -2.72
C GLN A 169 6.46 10.61 -1.56
N ILE A 170 7.80 10.44 -1.57
CA ILE A 170 8.51 9.74 -0.48
C ILE A 170 8.61 10.61 0.78
N ARG A 171 8.52 11.94 0.64
CA ARG A 171 8.70 12.88 1.74
C ARG A 171 7.39 13.20 2.45
N THR A 172 7.49 13.59 3.71
CA THR A 172 6.44 14.30 4.44
C THR A 172 6.27 15.73 3.93
N ASP A 173 5.23 16.42 4.38
CA ASP A 173 4.93 17.82 4.07
C ASP A 173 6.08 18.77 4.45
N ASP A 174 6.87 18.41 5.46
CA ASP A 174 8.05 19.16 5.90
C ASP A 174 9.36 18.71 5.23
N GLY A 175 9.31 17.78 4.27
CA GLY A 175 10.48 17.34 3.49
C GLY A 175 11.28 16.18 4.09
N THR A 176 10.82 15.61 5.22
CA THR A 176 11.48 14.49 5.92
C THR A 176 11.31 13.17 5.14
N LEU A 177 12.40 12.43 4.99
CA LEU A 177 12.40 11.02 4.58
C LEU A 177 12.28 10.14 5.82
N TYR A 178 11.40 9.14 5.78
CA TYR A 178 11.09 8.31 6.96
C TYR A 178 10.98 6.81 6.66
N VAL A 179 10.87 6.44 5.39
CA VAL A 179 10.88 5.05 4.92
C VAL A 179 11.67 4.91 3.63
N PHE A 180 12.15 3.69 3.40
CA PHE A 180 12.48 3.17 2.08
C PHE A 180 11.24 2.46 1.50
N PRO A 181 10.55 3.05 0.51
CA PRO A 181 9.30 2.51 -0.02
C PRO A 181 9.54 1.59 -1.22
N GLU A 182 8.58 0.72 -1.52
CA GLU A 182 8.52 0.12 -2.84
C GLU A 182 8.29 1.22 -3.89
N ALA A 183 9.04 1.17 -4.97
CA ALA A 183 9.06 2.17 -6.01
C ALA A 183 8.84 1.56 -7.40
N GLN A 184 8.42 2.39 -8.35
CA GLN A 184 8.32 2.00 -9.76
C GLN A 184 9.31 2.75 -10.63
N SER A 185 9.97 2.04 -11.54
CA SER A 185 10.93 2.63 -12.47
C SER A 185 10.25 3.67 -13.40
N PRO A 186 10.68 4.95 -13.39
CA PRO A 186 10.05 6.01 -14.19
C PRO A 186 10.39 5.91 -15.69
N ASP A 187 11.62 5.49 -16.02
CA ASP A 187 12.23 5.65 -17.36
C ASP A 187 12.22 4.40 -18.23
N GLN A 188 12.07 3.21 -17.65
CA GLN A 188 12.15 1.96 -18.41
C GLN A 188 10.78 1.49 -18.90
N TYR A 189 9.69 1.86 -18.21
CA TYR A 189 8.33 1.47 -18.57
C TYR A 189 7.86 2.08 -19.90
N ALA A 190 8.08 3.39 -20.10
CA ALA A 190 7.65 4.10 -21.32
C ALA A 190 8.41 3.64 -22.58
N LYS A 191 9.59 3.04 -22.42
CA LYS A 191 10.43 2.55 -23.54
C LYS A 191 9.99 1.19 -24.08
N VAL A 192 9.30 0.38 -23.26
CA VAL A 192 8.86 -0.98 -23.64
C VAL A 192 7.36 -1.08 -23.88
N ASN A 193 6.57 -0.05 -23.57
CA ASN A 193 5.12 -0.07 -23.76
C ASN A 193 4.53 1.33 -24.08
N PRO A 194 3.83 1.52 -25.23
CA PRO A 194 3.15 2.77 -25.55
C PRO A 194 1.92 3.08 -24.68
N ASN A 195 1.49 2.17 -23.79
CA ASN A 195 0.40 2.39 -22.82
C ASN A 195 0.94 2.45 -21.37
N PRO A 196 1.36 3.63 -20.87
CA PRO A 196 2.11 3.75 -19.61
C PRO A 196 1.27 3.37 -18.38
N ASN A 197 1.81 2.46 -17.55
CA ASN A 197 1.42 2.05 -16.19
C ASN A 197 0.19 1.11 -16.01
N PRO A 198 0.39 -0.18 -15.63
CA PRO A 198 -0.65 -1.06 -15.11
C PRO A 198 -0.50 -1.30 -13.60
N ALA A 199 0.61 -0.89 -13.00
CA ALA A 199 1.09 -1.44 -11.74
C ALA A 199 0.21 -1.09 -10.51
N PHE A 200 -0.54 0.01 -10.61
CA PHE A 200 -1.59 0.34 -9.63
C PHE A 200 -3.00 0.45 -10.24
N GLN A 201 -3.09 0.25 -11.56
CA GLN A 201 -4.35 0.21 -12.30
C GLN A 201 -4.80 -1.23 -12.49
N THR A 202 -4.60 -2.03 -11.46
CA THR A 202 -4.91 -3.45 -11.52
C THR A 202 -6.30 -3.74 -11.01
N PHE A 203 -7.13 -2.77 -10.63
CA PHE A 203 -8.45 -3.04 -10.04
C PHE A 203 -9.58 -2.33 -10.79
N GLY A 204 -10.71 -3.01 -11.01
CA GLY A 204 -11.88 -2.39 -11.61
C GLY A 204 -13.01 -3.37 -11.87
N TRP A 205 -14.01 -2.91 -12.61
CA TRP A 205 -15.25 -3.62 -12.89
C TRP A 205 -15.03 -4.72 -13.94
N GLN A 206 -15.63 -5.87 -13.67
CA GLN A 206 -15.50 -7.11 -14.44
C GLN A 206 -16.90 -7.70 -14.67
N ILE A 207 -17.08 -8.35 -15.81
CA ILE A 207 -18.36 -8.90 -16.25
C ILE A 207 -18.18 -10.16 -17.11
N ARG A 208 -19.19 -11.02 -17.11
CA ARG A 208 -19.32 -12.18 -18.01
C ARG A 208 -19.57 -11.74 -19.46
N GLN A 209 -18.52 -11.73 -20.28
CA GLN A 209 -18.62 -11.39 -21.70
C GLN A 209 -19.45 -12.41 -22.48
N ASP A 210 -19.28 -13.69 -22.17
CA ASP A 210 -20.05 -14.78 -22.77
C ASP A 210 -21.56 -14.64 -22.48
N TRP A 211 -21.94 -14.12 -21.31
CA TRP A 211 -23.34 -13.80 -21.01
C TRP A 211 -23.85 -12.62 -21.83
N LEU A 212 -23.05 -11.57 -22.01
CA LEU A 212 -23.39 -10.46 -22.90
C LEU A 212 -23.60 -10.95 -24.34
N GLU A 213 -22.67 -11.75 -24.86
CA GLU A 213 -22.73 -12.33 -26.21
C GLU A 213 -23.98 -13.20 -26.40
N LYS A 214 -24.29 -14.09 -25.45
CA LYS A 214 -25.47 -14.98 -25.48
C LYS A 214 -26.78 -14.20 -25.48
N LEU A 215 -26.82 -13.05 -24.81
CA LEU A 215 -28.00 -12.19 -24.72
C LEU A 215 -28.03 -11.07 -25.77
N ASN A 216 -27.03 -11.02 -26.67
CA ASN A 216 -26.84 -9.96 -27.66
C ASN A 216 -26.82 -8.56 -27.04
N LEU A 217 -26.12 -8.41 -25.91
CA LEU A 217 -25.94 -7.17 -25.16
C LEU A 217 -24.55 -6.59 -25.41
N LYS A 218 -24.44 -5.26 -25.36
CA LYS A 218 -23.16 -4.56 -25.37
C LYS A 218 -22.56 -4.52 -23.96
N SER A 219 -21.25 -4.27 -23.87
CA SER A 219 -20.61 -3.97 -22.59
C SER A 219 -21.23 -2.69 -21.99
N PRO A 220 -21.63 -2.70 -20.71
CA PRO A 220 -22.23 -1.52 -20.08
C PRO A 220 -21.17 -0.46 -19.78
N GLU A 221 -21.55 0.80 -19.94
CA GLU A 221 -20.72 1.96 -19.61
C GLU A 221 -21.40 2.86 -18.58
N THR A 222 -22.68 3.17 -18.79
CA THR A 222 -23.45 4.03 -17.91
C THR A 222 -24.21 3.24 -16.85
N ILE A 223 -24.61 3.89 -15.75
CA ILE A 223 -25.47 3.27 -14.73
C ILE A 223 -26.78 2.73 -15.32
N ASP A 224 -27.32 3.37 -16.37
CA ASP A 224 -28.51 2.89 -17.08
C ASP A 224 -28.20 1.59 -17.86
N ASP A 225 -27.09 1.53 -18.58
CA ASP A 225 -26.67 0.31 -19.30
C ASP A 225 -26.43 -0.84 -18.31
N TRP A 226 -25.79 -0.55 -17.17
CA TRP A 226 -25.57 -1.52 -16.10
C TRP A 226 -26.88 -2.06 -15.55
N TYR A 227 -27.87 -1.20 -15.33
CA TYR A 227 -29.19 -1.63 -14.88
C TYR A 227 -29.86 -2.59 -15.88
N GLU A 228 -29.81 -2.28 -17.18
CA GLU A 228 -30.36 -3.14 -18.24
C GLU A 228 -29.66 -4.49 -18.30
N VAL A 229 -28.33 -4.49 -18.27
CA VAL A 229 -27.50 -5.70 -18.32
C VAL A 229 -27.72 -6.58 -17.09
N LEU A 230 -27.69 -6.01 -15.88
CA LEU A 230 -27.92 -6.76 -14.64
C LEU A 230 -29.34 -7.33 -14.59
N THR A 231 -30.33 -6.58 -15.06
CA THR A 231 -31.71 -7.08 -15.19
C THR A 231 -31.78 -8.26 -16.15
N ALA A 232 -31.14 -8.16 -17.31
CA ALA A 232 -31.11 -9.24 -18.28
C ALA A 232 -30.40 -10.50 -17.73
N PHE A 233 -29.31 -10.33 -16.99
CA PHE A 233 -28.63 -11.44 -16.31
C PHE A 233 -29.55 -12.15 -15.30
N LYS A 234 -30.38 -11.39 -14.58
CA LYS A 234 -31.35 -11.96 -13.65
C LYS A 234 -32.46 -12.74 -14.35
N THR A 235 -32.99 -12.21 -15.46
CA THR A 235 -34.28 -12.69 -15.99
C THR A 235 -34.16 -13.62 -17.19
N LYS A 236 -32.98 -13.70 -17.84
CA LYS A 236 -32.80 -14.43 -19.11
C LYS A 236 -31.95 -15.69 -19.00
N ASN A 237 -31.61 -16.14 -17.80
CA ASN A 237 -30.86 -17.38 -17.54
C ASN A 237 -29.61 -17.54 -18.43
N PRO A 238 -28.69 -16.55 -18.45
CA PRO A 238 -27.50 -16.63 -19.29
C PRO A 238 -26.56 -17.77 -18.86
N SER A 239 -26.60 -18.21 -17.59
CA SER A 239 -25.79 -19.34 -17.12
C SER A 239 -26.20 -20.67 -17.78
N GLY A 240 -27.46 -20.79 -18.21
CA GLY A 240 -28.01 -22.02 -18.77
C GLY A 240 -28.31 -23.09 -17.72
N SER A 241 -28.35 -22.75 -16.42
CA SER A 241 -28.62 -23.70 -15.32
C SER A 241 -30.06 -24.26 -15.35
N GLY A 242 -30.96 -23.59 -16.07
CA GLY A 242 -32.38 -23.92 -16.13
C GLY A 242 -33.17 -23.40 -14.92
N LYS A 243 -32.50 -22.68 -14.01
CA LYS A 243 -33.08 -21.95 -12.89
C LYS A 243 -32.62 -20.49 -13.00
N ASN A 244 -33.44 -19.54 -12.57
CA ASN A 244 -32.99 -18.14 -12.48
C ASN A 244 -32.22 -17.95 -11.15
N ASP A 245 -31.07 -18.62 -11.02
CA ASP A 245 -30.23 -18.63 -9.82
C ASP A 245 -28.94 -17.80 -9.96
N GLU A 246 -28.84 -17.05 -11.06
CA GLU A 246 -27.81 -16.06 -11.31
C GLU A 246 -27.83 -14.94 -10.26
N ILE A 247 -26.62 -14.50 -9.92
CA ILE A 247 -26.33 -13.33 -9.10
C ILE A 247 -25.79 -12.26 -10.07
N PRO A 248 -26.61 -11.31 -10.52
CA PRO A 248 -26.20 -10.37 -11.57
C PRO A 248 -24.97 -9.56 -11.17
N LEU A 249 -24.99 -8.96 -9.97
CA LEU A 249 -23.85 -8.30 -9.34
C LEU A 249 -23.50 -9.02 -8.04
N ALA A 250 -22.28 -9.55 -7.96
CA ALA A 250 -21.74 -10.27 -6.81
C ALA A 250 -20.56 -9.51 -6.18
N PRO A 251 -20.80 -8.59 -5.24
CA PRO A 251 -19.72 -7.90 -4.56
C PRO A 251 -18.96 -8.83 -3.61
N LYS A 252 -17.63 -8.71 -3.55
CA LYS A 252 -16.81 -9.35 -2.52
C LYS A 252 -16.88 -8.56 -1.21
N GLY A 253 -18.04 -8.62 -0.55
CA GLY A 253 -18.31 -7.90 0.70
C GLY A 253 -18.85 -6.48 0.47
N ALA A 254 -19.29 -5.83 1.56
CA ALA A 254 -19.84 -4.48 1.52
C ALA A 254 -18.87 -3.45 0.93
N GLY A 255 -17.58 -3.55 1.26
CA GLY A 255 -16.53 -2.66 0.74
C GLY A 255 -16.42 -2.68 -0.78
N ASP A 256 -16.68 -3.83 -1.40
CA ASP A 256 -16.67 -3.94 -2.87
C ASP A 256 -17.87 -3.21 -3.49
N LEU A 257 -19.05 -3.32 -2.87
CA LEU A 257 -20.24 -2.60 -3.32
C LEU A 257 -20.12 -1.09 -3.10
N GLN A 258 -19.48 -0.66 -2.01
CA GLN A 258 -19.21 0.75 -1.72
C GLN A 258 -18.41 1.43 -2.83
N ASN A 259 -17.55 0.72 -3.57
CA ASN A 259 -16.79 1.29 -4.69
C ASN A 259 -17.69 1.70 -5.88
N TRP A 260 -18.94 1.23 -5.96
CA TRP A 260 -19.86 1.62 -7.04
C TRP A 260 -20.30 3.08 -6.98
N VAL A 261 -20.15 3.75 -5.84
CA VAL A 261 -20.42 5.19 -5.72
C VAL A 261 -19.52 6.02 -6.65
N ARG A 262 -18.40 5.46 -7.11
CA ARG A 262 -17.47 6.08 -8.08
C ARG A 262 -18.15 6.44 -9.40
N ALA A 263 -19.28 5.80 -9.74
CA ALA A 263 -20.04 6.16 -10.93
C ALA A 263 -20.68 7.55 -10.89
N TRP A 264 -20.84 8.12 -9.69
CA TRP A 264 -21.28 9.50 -9.50
C TRP A 264 -20.09 10.48 -9.36
N GLY A 265 -18.87 10.04 -9.73
CA GLY A 265 -17.67 10.86 -9.69
C GLY A 265 -17.16 11.17 -8.28
N ILE A 266 -17.52 10.36 -7.28
CA ILE A 266 -17.09 10.52 -5.89
C ILE A 266 -16.28 9.32 -5.41
N ASN A 267 -15.36 9.54 -4.48
CA ASN A 267 -14.70 8.42 -3.78
C ASN A 267 -15.48 8.04 -2.52
N TYR A 268 -15.47 6.76 -2.11
CA TYR A 268 -16.03 6.33 -0.81
C TYR A 268 -15.08 6.69 0.35
N GLY A 269 -14.63 7.94 0.36
CA GLY A 269 -13.55 8.48 1.18
C GLY A 269 -13.25 9.92 0.75
N PHE A 270 -12.05 10.40 1.05
CA PHE A 270 -11.60 11.72 0.58
C PHE A 270 -11.20 11.68 -0.90
N TYR A 271 -11.48 12.78 -1.59
CA TYR A 271 -11.06 13.05 -2.97
C TYR A 271 -10.90 14.56 -3.15
N HIS A 272 -10.17 14.99 -4.17
CA HIS A 272 -10.13 16.42 -4.53
C HIS A 272 -10.94 16.67 -5.81
N ASP A 273 -11.45 17.88 -5.95
CA ASP A 273 -12.19 18.36 -7.11
C ASP A 273 -11.65 19.75 -7.45
N GLY A 274 -10.70 19.81 -8.38
CA GLY A 274 -9.79 20.94 -8.50
C GLY A 274 -9.00 21.12 -7.21
N ASP A 275 -9.03 22.34 -6.67
CA ASP A 275 -8.32 22.71 -5.43
C ASP A 275 -9.14 22.44 -4.16
N THR A 276 -10.33 21.83 -4.26
CA THR A 276 -11.21 21.58 -3.11
C THR A 276 -11.24 20.10 -2.74
N VAL A 277 -10.92 19.79 -1.48
CA VAL A 277 -11.07 18.46 -0.91
C VAL A 277 -12.51 18.22 -0.47
N LYS A 278 -13.04 17.06 -0.82
CA LYS A 278 -14.39 16.59 -0.50
C LYS A 278 -14.33 15.21 0.15
N PHE A 279 -15.37 14.86 0.89
CA PHE A 279 -15.58 13.51 1.43
C PHE A 279 -16.82 12.94 0.78
N GLY A 280 -16.70 11.93 -0.09
CA GLY A 280 -17.80 11.48 -0.94
C GLY A 280 -19.08 11.10 -0.19
N PRO A 281 -19.01 10.33 0.92
CA PRO A 281 -20.20 10.05 1.72
C PRO A 281 -20.90 11.31 2.26
N TYR A 282 -20.24 12.46 2.32
CA TYR A 282 -20.78 13.76 2.73
C TYR A 282 -21.04 14.67 1.50
N THR A 283 -21.69 14.15 0.46
CA THR A 283 -22.05 14.89 -0.78
C THR A 283 -23.45 14.52 -1.27
N SER A 284 -24.09 15.41 -2.05
CA SER A 284 -25.40 15.13 -2.67
C SER A 284 -25.41 13.90 -3.57
N GLU A 285 -24.32 13.70 -4.31
CA GLU A 285 -24.10 12.63 -5.29
C GLU A 285 -24.15 11.25 -4.61
N TYR A 286 -23.74 11.17 -3.34
CA TYR A 286 -23.83 9.93 -2.57
C TYR A 286 -25.29 9.52 -2.29
N LYS A 287 -26.21 10.47 -2.15
CA LYS A 287 -27.65 10.17 -1.99
C LYS A 287 -28.20 9.46 -3.24
N GLU A 288 -27.81 9.93 -4.42
CA GLU A 288 -28.21 9.33 -5.70
C GLU A 288 -27.62 7.93 -5.87
N ALA A 289 -26.35 7.75 -5.50
CA ALA A 289 -25.70 6.45 -5.49
C ALA A 289 -26.43 5.45 -4.57
N LEU A 290 -26.71 5.84 -3.33
CA LEU A 290 -27.46 5.02 -2.37
C LEU A 290 -28.86 4.67 -2.88
N THR A 291 -29.54 5.62 -3.53
CA THR A 291 -30.89 5.40 -4.08
C THR A 291 -30.87 4.32 -5.15
N THR A 292 -29.90 4.40 -6.06
CA THR A 292 -29.72 3.41 -7.13
C THR A 292 -29.34 2.05 -6.59
N LEU A 293 -28.37 1.97 -5.66
CA LEU A 293 -27.95 0.70 -5.08
C LEU A 293 -29.07 0.05 -4.25
N ALA A 294 -29.86 0.83 -3.50
CA ALA A 294 -31.03 0.32 -2.79
C ALA A 294 -32.11 -0.22 -3.76
N LYS A 295 -32.32 0.46 -4.90
CA LYS A 295 -33.20 -0.04 -5.96
C LYS A 295 -32.69 -1.38 -6.51
N TRP A 296 -31.41 -1.46 -6.89
CA TRP A 296 -30.81 -2.68 -7.42
C TRP A 296 -30.88 -3.84 -6.42
N TYR A 297 -30.67 -3.58 -5.13
CA TYR A 297 -30.83 -4.59 -4.08
C TYR A 297 -32.29 -5.05 -3.96
N LYS A 298 -33.25 -4.12 -3.89
CA LYS A 298 -34.69 -4.43 -3.81
C LYS A 298 -35.18 -5.27 -5.00
N GLU A 299 -34.65 -5.00 -6.19
CA GLU A 299 -34.96 -5.76 -7.40
C GLU A 299 -34.15 -7.06 -7.52
N GLY A 300 -33.27 -7.33 -6.54
CA GLY A 300 -32.42 -8.51 -6.43
C GLY A 300 -31.42 -8.62 -7.58
N LEU A 301 -30.90 -7.49 -8.04
CA LEU A 301 -29.76 -7.40 -8.97
C LEU A 301 -28.42 -7.54 -8.21
N ILE A 302 -28.42 -7.21 -6.93
CA ILE A 302 -27.27 -7.36 -6.02
C ILE A 302 -27.44 -8.66 -5.23
N ASP A 303 -26.34 -9.37 -5.04
CA ASP A 303 -26.24 -10.51 -4.13
C ASP A 303 -26.86 -10.20 -2.75
N PRO A 304 -27.88 -10.94 -2.31
CA PRO A 304 -28.52 -10.67 -1.01
C PRO A 304 -27.55 -10.84 0.17
N ASP A 305 -26.49 -11.62 0.01
CA ASP A 305 -25.51 -11.90 1.06
C ASP A 305 -24.30 -10.95 1.00
N PHE A 306 -24.32 -9.88 0.20
CA PHE A 306 -23.15 -9.02 -0.03
C PHE A 306 -22.55 -8.47 1.28
N GLY A 307 -23.36 -8.23 2.31
CA GLY A 307 -22.89 -7.74 3.61
C GLY A 307 -22.11 -8.77 4.44
N LEU A 308 -22.27 -10.06 4.14
CA LEU A 308 -21.63 -11.18 4.85
C LEU A 308 -20.64 -11.96 3.99
N THR A 309 -20.60 -11.68 2.69
CA THR A 309 -19.82 -12.45 1.72
C THR A 309 -18.32 -12.29 1.96
N ASP A 310 -17.68 -13.37 2.42
CA ASP A 310 -16.23 -13.48 2.52
C ASP A 310 -15.56 -13.87 1.19
N ALA A 311 -14.23 -13.92 1.16
CA ALA A 311 -13.48 -14.26 -0.04
C ALA A 311 -13.78 -15.67 -0.58
N LYS A 312 -14.03 -16.66 0.29
CA LYS A 312 -14.30 -18.04 -0.10
C LYS A 312 -15.71 -18.19 -0.68
N GLN A 313 -16.69 -17.53 -0.06
CA GLN A 313 -18.06 -17.47 -0.54
C GLN A 313 -18.14 -16.76 -1.89
N PHE A 314 -17.45 -15.63 -2.04
CA PHE A 314 -17.32 -14.93 -3.31
C PHE A 314 -16.74 -15.83 -4.40
N ASP A 315 -15.59 -16.46 -4.14
CA ASP A 315 -14.95 -17.39 -5.09
C ASP A 315 -15.87 -18.54 -5.50
N THR A 316 -16.61 -19.09 -4.54
CA THR A 316 -17.58 -20.17 -4.78
C THR A 316 -18.69 -19.72 -5.73
N LYS A 317 -19.20 -18.49 -5.57
CA LYS A 317 -20.24 -17.92 -6.44
C LYS A 317 -19.74 -17.70 -7.87
N VAL A 318 -18.51 -17.19 -8.04
CA VAL A 318 -17.92 -16.95 -9.36
C VAL A 318 -17.57 -18.26 -10.07
N VAL A 319 -16.78 -19.12 -9.43
CA VAL A 319 -16.31 -20.40 -10.00
C VAL A 319 -17.46 -21.43 -10.14
N GLY A 320 -18.58 -21.19 -9.44
CA GLY A 320 -19.82 -21.93 -9.57
C GLY A 320 -20.71 -21.50 -10.74
N ASN A 321 -20.25 -20.61 -11.63
CA ASN A 321 -21.02 -20.10 -12.78
C ASN A 321 -22.31 -19.33 -12.41
N ARG A 322 -22.35 -18.71 -11.22
CA ARG A 322 -23.54 -17.97 -10.74
C ARG A 322 -23.37 -16.46 -10.79
N ALA A 323 -22.16 -15.92 -10.67
CA ALA A 323 -21.91 -14.48 -10.69
C ALA A 323 -21.82 -13.90 -12.11
N GLY A 324 -22.51 -12.79 -12.36
CA GLY A 324 -22.51 -12.08 -13.65
C GLY A 324 -21.49 -10.95 -13.73
N ALA A 325 -21.34 -10.16 -12.67
CA ALA A 325 -20.44 -9.02 -12.57
C ALA A 325 -19.90 -8.83 -11.15
N TRP A 326 -18.71 -8.24 -11.04
CA TRP A 326 -18.03 -7.93 -9.77
C TRP A 326 -16.96 -6.86 -10.01
N THR A 327 -16.24 -6.46 -8.96
CA THR A 327 -14.97 -5.74 -9.15
C THR A 327 -13.80 -6.56 -8.62
N GLY A 328 -12.60 -6.32 -9.16
CA GLY A 328 -11.47 -7.19 -8.85
C GLY A 328 -10.19 -6.79 -9.54
N SER A 329 -9.12 -7.49 -9.18
CA SER A 329 -7.80 -7.23 -9.75
C SER A 329 -7.54 -7.92 -11.10
N THR A 330 -6.62 -7.41 -11.94
CA THR A 330 -6.20 -8.02 -13.23
C THR A 330 -5.61 -9.40 -13.02
N SER A 331 -4.67 -9.55 -12.08
CA SER A 331 -4.01 -10.83 -11.83
C SER A 331 -4.73 -11.68 -10.78
N GLY A 332 -5.08 -11.10 -9.63
CA GLY A 332 -5.63 -11.85 -8.48
C GLY A 332 -7.12 -12.22 -8.60
N THR A 333 -7.88 -11.54 -9.46
CA THR A 333 -9.29 -11.84 -9.70
C THR A 333 -9.50 -12.31 -11.14
N PHE A 334 -9.23 -11.45 -12.12
CA PHE A 334 -9.56 -11.69 -13.52
C PHE A 334 -8.76 -12.88 -14.08
N GLY A 335 -7.43 -12.84 -14.05
CA GLY A 335 -6.59 -13.92 -14.56
C GLY A 335 -6.85 -15.26 -13.88
N ARG A 336 -6.95 -15.25 -12.55
CA ARG A 336 -7.29 -16.43 -11.75
C ARG A 336 -8.64 -17.03 -12.15
N PHE A 337 -9.69 -16.21 -12.27
CA PHE A 337 -11.01 -16.73 -12.64
C PHE A 337 -11.12 -17.15 -14.10
N VAL A 338 -10.44 -16.46 -15.04
CA VAL A 338 -10.33 -16.94 -16.43
C VAL A 338 -9.77 -18.37 -16.43
N GLN A 339 -8.67 -18.63 -15.72
CA GLN A 339 -8.06 -19.96 -15.66
C GLN A 339 -8.98 -20.99 -15.00
N LEU A 340 -9.49 -20.70 -13.80
CA LEU A 340 -10.31 -21.65 -13.02
C LEU A 340 -11.65 -21.98 -13.71
N MET A 341 -12.27 -20.99 -14.36
CA MET A 341 -13.53 -21.21 -15.06
C MET A 341 -13.31 -21.90 -16.41
N LYS A 342 -12.31 -21.50 -17.21
CA LYS A 342 -12.01 -22.17 -18.49
C LYS A 342 -11.59 -23.63 -18.33
N ALA A 343 -10.97 -23.98 -17.20
CA ALA A 343 -10.67 -25.37 -16.88
C ALA A 343 -11.93 -26.25 -16.73
N LYS A 344 -13.08 -25.66 -16.38
CA LYS A 344 -14.37 -26.35 -16.28
C LYS A 344 -15.22 -26.21 -17.54
N ASP A 345 -15.21 -25.02 -18.12
CA ASP A 345 -15.94 -24.67 -19.34
C ASP A 345 -15.07 -23.76 -20.23
N PRO A 346 -14.48 -24.30 -21.32
CA PRO A 346 -13.56 -23.54 -22.17
C PRO A 346 -14.24 -22.39 -22.94
N THR A 347 -15.57 -22.31 -22.94
CA THR A 347 -16.32 -21.26 -23.64
C THR A 347 -16.45 -19.96 -22.82
N VAL A 348 -16.15 -20.01 -21.51
CA VAL A 348 -16.23 -18.85 -20.63
C VAL A 348 -15.32 -17.73 -21.12
N LYS A 349 -15.86 -16.51 -21.15
CA LYS A 349 -15.13 -15.28 -21.44
C LYS A 349 -15.45 -14.22 -20.38
N LEU A 350 -14.40 -13.60 -19.85
CA LEU A 350 -14.52 -12.46 -18.94
C LEU A 350 -14.08 -11.19 -19.67
N LEU A 351 -14.68 -10.06 -19.31
CA LEU A 351 -14.35 -8.73 -19.80
C LEU A 351 -14.27 -7.78 -18.61
N GLY A 352 -13.36 -6.80 -18.64
CA GLY A 352 -13.53 -5.63 -17.77
C GLY A 352 -14.20 -4.50 -18.50
N THR A 353 -14.87 -3.63 -17.78
CA THR A 353 -15.58 -2.50 -18.35
C THR A 353 -14.80 -1.21 -18.14
N VAL A 354 -15.19 -0.13 -18.81
CA VAL A 354 -14.80 1.20 -18.35
C VAL A 354 -15.34 1.43 -16.93
N PRO A 355 -14.72 2.30 -16.11
CA PRO A 355 -15.32 2.68 -14.83
C PRO A 355 -16.72 3.25 -15.10
N PRO A 356 -17.76 2.72 -14.43
CA PRO A 356 -19.13 3.13 -14.69
C PRO A 356 -19.30 4.61 -14.43
N TYR A 357 -20.26 5.24 -15.10
CA TYR A 357 -20.58 6.65 -14.92
C TYR A 357 -22.06 6.95 -15.09
N VAL A 358 -22.53 8.08 -14.57
CA VAL A 358 -23.87 8.58 -14.89
C VAL A 358 -23.87 9.21 -16.28
N LYS A 359 -24.85 8.89 -17.12
CA LYS A 359 -24.93 9.43 -18.49
C LYS A 359 -24.86 10.96 -18.49
N GLY A 360 -23.98 11.52 -19.32
CA GLY A 360 -23.72 12.96 -19.39
C GLY A 360 -22.69 13.49 -18.38
N THR A 361 -22.09 12.61 -17.57
CA THR A 361 -20.98 12.95 -16.65
C THR A 361 -19.66 12.31 -17.11
N LYS A 362 -18.55 12.74 -16.52
CA LYS A 362 -17.22 12.16 -16.77
C LYS A 362 -17.08 10.83 -16.03
N SER A 363 -16.50 9.82 -16.66
CA SER A 363 -16.04 8.61 -15.97
C SER A 363 -14.81 8.92 -15.13
N TYR A 364 -14.78 8.43 -13.89
CA TYR A 364 -13.66 8.61 -12.98
C TYR A 364 -13.10 7.27 -12.53
N ASN A 365 -11.77 7.20 -12.46
CA ASN A 365 -11.05 6.10 -11.87
C ASN A 365 -10.31 6.61 -10.64
N PHE A 366 -10.67 6.08 -9.48
CA PHE A 366 -10.05 6.42 -8.19
C PHE A 366 -8.94 5.44 -7.78
N ASN A 367 -8.55 4.54 -8.68
CA ASN A 367 -7.36 3.72 -8.51
C ASN A 367 -6.13 4.53 -8.93
N ALA A 368 -5.03 4.36 -8.21
CA ALA A 368 -3.85 5.19 -8.36
C ALA A 368 -3.22 5.10 -9.77
N ASP A 369 -3.36 6.14 -10.58
CA ASP A 369 -2.63 6.27 -11.86
C ASP A 369 -1.21 6.81 -11.67
N GLU A 370 -1.04 7.63 -10.63
CA GLU A 370 0.10 8.54 -10.52
C GLU A 370 1.02 8.29 -9.32
N ILE A 371 0.80 7.20 -8.59
CA ILE A 371 1.65 6.79 -7.46
C ILE A 371 2.92 6.15 -8.00
N LYS A 372 4.08 6.74 -7.70
CA LYS A 372 5.42 6.27 -8.05
C LYS A 372 6.04 5.41 -6.95
N VAL A 373 5.57 5.58 -5.73
CA VAL A 373 6.05 4.89 -4.53
C VAL A 373 4.88 4.49 -3.65
N ALA A 374 4.95 3.33 -3.00
CA ALA A 374 3.91 2.88 -2.09
C ALA A 374 3.73 3.90 -0.95
N ASN A 375 2.67 4.71 -1.01
CA ASN A 375 2.53 5.87 -0.15
C ASN A 375 2.44 5.50 1.32
N GLY A 376 3.36 6.00 2.14
CA GLY A 376 3.40 5.71 3.59
C GLY A 376 3.81 4.30 3.94
N ILE A 377 3.96 3.41 2.96
CA ILE A 377 4.24 1.99 3.14
C ILE A 377 5.70 1.74 2.77
N GLY A 378 6.48 1.27 3.72
CA GLY A 378 7.89 0.99 3.47
C GLY A 378 8.61 0.56 4.73
N VAL A 379 9.91 0.32 4.56
CA VAL A 379 10.79 -0.07 5.67
C VAL A 379 11.38 1.20 6.29
N ALA A 380 11.08 1.45 7.57
CA ALA A 380 11.74 2.46 8.37
C ALA A 380 12.89 1.85 9.17
N ILE A 381 13.90 2.67 9.47
CA ILE A 381 15.01 2.30 10.36
C ILE A 381 14.67 2.78 11.77
N SER A 382 14.73 1.87 12.74
CA SER A 382 14.45 2.17 14.15
C SER A 382 15.46 3.16 14.73
N ALA A 383 15.00 4.08 15.57
CA ALA A 383 15.88 4.99 16.30
C ALA A 383 16.77 4.28 17.35
N LYS A 384 16.52 2.99 17.60
CA LYS A 384 17.31 2.14 18.50
C LYS A 384 18.32 1.26 17.77
N SER A 385 18.31 1.23 16.44
CA SER A 385 19.25 0.39 15.68
C SER A 385 20.69 0.89 15.85
N LYS A 386 21.58 -0.02 16.23
CA LYS A 386 23.03 0.24 16.29
C LYS A 386 23.70 0.11 14.91
N TYR A 387 22.95 -0.37 13.92
CA TYR A 387 23.41 -0.68 12.57
C TYR A 387 22.68 0.18 11.52
N ALA A 388 22.29 1.41 11.88
CA ALA A 388 21.50 2.28 11.00
C ALA A 388 22.19 2.55 9.65
N LYS A 389 23.52 2.63 9.64
CA LYS A 389 24.34 2.79 8.43
C LYS A 389 24.25 1.53 7.54
N GLU A 390 24.50 0.36 8.11
CA GLU A 390 24.46 -0.92 7.41
C GLU A 390 23.04 -1.25 6.92
N ALA A 391 22.02 -0.94 7.73
CA ALA A 391 20.61 -1.06 7.38
C ALA A 391 20.25 -0.17 6.18
N ALA A 392 20.70 1.10 6.16
CA ALA A 392 20.48 1.99 5.03
C ALA A 392 21.14 1.49 3.75
N MET A 393 22.37 0.96 3.83
CA MET A 393 23.06 0.35 2.67
C MET A 393 22.36 -0.93 2.18
N TRP A 394 21.87 -1.75 3.11
CA TRP A 394 21.14 -2.98 2.78
C TRP A 394 19.82 -2.69 2.07
N LEU A 395 19.07 -1.68 2.54
CA LEU A 395 17.83 -1.23 1.90
C LEU A 395 18.11 -0.56 0.55
N ASP A 396 19.19 0.25 0.45
CA ASP A 396 19.57 0.91 -0.79
C ASP A 396 19.91 -0.06 -1.93
N TYR A 397 20.43 -1.24 -1.59
CA TYR A 397 20.74 -2.27 -2.59
C TYR A 397 19.51 -2.62 -3.45
N GLY A 398 18.30 -2.62 -2.89
CA GLY A 398 17.06 -2.88 -3.65
C GLY A 398 16.78 -1.86 -4.77
N TYR A 399 17.41 -0.69 -4.73
CA TYR A 399 17.28 0.34 -5.77
C TYR A 399 18.41 0.27 -6.82
N SER A 400 19.40 -0.63 -6.64
CA SER A 400 20.39 -0.93 -7.68
C SER A 400 19.76 -1.76 -8.80
N PRO A 401 20.33 -1.80 -10.02
CA PRO A 401 19.84 -2.67 -11.09
C PRO A 401 19.79 -4.16 -10.70
N GLU A 402 20.82 -4.66 -10.03
CA GLU A 402 20.93 -6.05 -9.60
C GLU A 402 19.97 -6.35 -8.45
N GLY A 403 19.81 -5.42 -7.51
CA GLY A 403 18.84 -5.56 -6.43
C GLY A 403 17.41 -5.50 -6.93
N ALA A 404 17.09 -4.61 -7.87
CA ALA A 404 15.78 -4.52 -8.51
C ALA A 404 15.41 -5.83 -9.21
N LEU A 405 16.34 -6.42 -9.97
CA LEU A 405 16.15 -7.72 -10.62
C LEU A 405 15.95 -8.85 -9.60
N LEU A 406 16.80 -8.93 -8.57
CA LEU A 406 16.69 -9.94 -7.52
C LEU A 406 15.35 -9.83 -6.77
N ASN A 407 14.94 -8.62 -6.39
CA ASN A 407 13.67 -8.37 -5.70
C ASN A 407 12.45 -8.62 -6.58
N THR A 408 12.55 -8.38 -7.90
CA THR A 408 11.41 -8.54 -8.81
C THR A 408 11.27 -9.98 -9.30
N PHE A 409 12.36 -10.55 -9.83
CA PHE A 409 12.35 -11.83 -10.56
C PHE A 409 12.96 -13.00 -9.79
N GLY A 410 13.70 -12.75 -8.71
CA GLY A 410 14.32 -13.80 -7.91
C GLY A 410 15.70 -14.20 -8.42
N ILE A 411 15.93 -15.50 -8.59
CA ILE A 411 17.22 -16.10 -8.94
C ILE A 411 17.28 -16.45 -10.43
N GLU A 412 18.30 -15.92 -11.13
CA GLU A 412 18.56 -16.26 -12.54
C GLU A 412 18.91 -17.75 -12.68
N GLY A 413 18.32 -18.42 -13.66
CA GLY A 413 18.45 -19.86 -13.89
C GLY A 413 17.44 -20.72 -13.11
N GLU A 414 16.81 -20.19 -12.05
CA GLU A 414 15.82 -20.92 -11.25
C GLU A 414 14.39 -20.38 -11.41
N SER A 415 14.26 -19.07 -11.61
CA SER A 415 12.97 -18.38 -11.69
C SER A 415 12.82 -17.50 -12.92
N TYR A 416 13.92 -16.95 -13.42
CA TYR A 416 13.97 -16.22 -14.67
C TYR A 416 15.29 -16.46 -15.41
N LYS A 417 15.39 -16.03 -16.66
CA LYS A 417 16.65 -15.93 -17.42
C LYS A 417 16.71 -14.61 -18.19
N MET A 418 17.90 -14.13 -18.49
CA MET A 418 18.06 -13.01 -19.40
C MET A 418 17.95 -13.49 -20.87
N VAL A 419 17.07 -12.84 -21.64
CA VAL A 419 16.92 -13.05 -23.09
C VAL A 419 16.99 -11.69 -23.77
N ASN A 420 17.98 -11.50 -24.65
CA ASN A 420 18.19 -10.24 -25.37
C ASN A 420 18.26 -9.00 -24.45
N GLY A 421 18.86 -9.15 -23.26
CA GLY A 421 18.96 -8.06 -22.28
C GLY A 421 17.70 -7.80 -21.45
N SER A 422 16.64 -8.60 -21.60
CA SER A 422 15.40 -8.50 -20.80
C SER A 422 15.22 -9.74 -19.91
N PRO A 423 14.77 -9.60 -18.64
CA PRO A 423 14.44 -10.74 -17.80
C PRO A 423 13.16 -11.43 -18.28
N GLN A 424 13.17 -12.75 -18.31
CA GLN A 424 12.03 -13.60 -18.70
C GLN A 424 11.83 -14.72 -17.67
N LEU A 425 10.66 -14.77 -17.04
CA LEU A 425 10.25 -15.83 -16.12
C LEU A 425 10.28 -17.19 -16.82
N LEU A 426 10.71 -18.20 -16.09
CA LEU A 426 10.77 -19.57 -16.61
C LEU A 426 9.37 -20.20 -16.70
N PRO A 427 9.15 -21.21 -17.58
CA PRO A 427 7.87 -21.90 -17.72
C PRO A 427 7.32 -22.49 -16.42
N GLU A 428 8.18 -22.90 -15.50
CA GLU A 428 7.81 -23.42 -14.19
C GLU A 428 7.10 -22.37 -13.31
N ILE A 429 7.30 -21.09 -13.62
CA ILE A 429 6.62 -19.96 -12.98
C ILE A 429 5.37 -19.57 -13.76
N THR A 430 5.47 -19.43 -15.09
CA THR A 430 4.37 -18.91 -15.94
C THR A 430 3.30 -19.94 -16.27
N ASN A 431 3.63 -21.22 -16.23
CA ASN A 431 2.75 -22.38 -16.45
C ASN A 431 3.00 -23.43 -15.37
N ASN A 432 2.80 -23.05 -14.11
CA ASN A 432 3.14 -23.91 -12.98
C ASN A 432 2.32 -25.22 -13.00
N PRO A 433 2.96 -26.40 -12.96
CA PRO A 433 2.27 -27.69 -13.11
C PRO A 433 1.31 -28.03 -11.96
N LYS A 434 1.38 -27.29 -10.84
CA LYS A 434 0.46 -27.44 -9.71
C LYS A 434 -0.72 -26.47 -9.75
N GLY A 435 -0.87 -25.72 -10.84
CA GLY A 435 -1.95 -24.74 -11.02
C GLY A 435 -1.79 -23.48 -10.15
N LEU A 436 -0.58 -23.21 -9.64
CA LEU A 436 -0.29 -21.96 -8.92
C LEU A 436 -0.36 -20.77 -9.89
N SER A 437 -0.83 -19.63 -9.39
CA SER A 437 -0.65 -18.36 -10.09
C SER A 437 0.83 -18.01 -10.21
N ILE A 438 1.16 -17.12 -11.15
CA ILE A 438 2.52 -16.63 -11.37
C ILE A 438 3.11 -16.06 -10.07
N ASP A 439 2.34 -15.27 -9.32
CA ASP A 439 2.82 -14.66 -8.08
C ASP A 439 3.07 -15.70 -6.97
N GLU A 440 2.22 -16.72 -6.86
CA GLU A 440 2.41 -17.82 -5.90
C GLU A 440 3.62 -18.68 -6.26
N ALA A 441 3.82 -18.98 -7.54
CA ALA A 441 4.99 -19.73 -8.00
C ALA A 441 6.28 -18.93 -7.80
N LEU A 442 6.26 -17.62 -8.09
CA LEU A 442 7.37 -16.71 -7.94
C LEU A 442 7.72 -16.43 -6.46
N SER A 443 6.75 -16.53 -5.55
CA SER A 443 6.92 -16.26 -4.10
C SER A 443 8.04 -17.07 -3.43
N LYS A 444 8.49 -18.15 -4.07
CA LYS A 444 9.63 -18.96 -3.60
C LYS A 444 10.99 -18.30 -3.83
N TYR A 445 11.07 -17.48 -4.86
CA TYR A 445 12.31 -16.92 -5.38
C TYR A 445 12.43 -15.43 -5.15
N SER A 446 11.31 -14.72 -5.08
CA SER A 446 11.19 -13.32 -4.65
C SER A 446 9.90 -13.16 -3.85
N ARG A 447 9.64 -11.98 -3.26
CA ARG A 447 8.37 -11.74 -2.54
C ARG A 447 7.13 -11.89 -3.45
N GLY A 448 7.28 -12.02 -4.77
CA GLY A 448 6.25 -12.49 -5.70
C GLY A 448 5.15 -11.46 -6.03
N SER A 449 4.62 -10.74 -5.04
CA SER A 449 3.50 -9.78 -5.15
C SER A 449 3.89 -8.30 -5.03
N GLY A 450 5.13 -8.01 -4.64
CA GLY A 450 5.60 -6.66 -4.29
C GLY A 450 5.83 -6.45 -2.79
N GLY A 451 6.12 -5.21 -2.40
CA GLY A 451 6.42 -4.76 -1.05
C GLY A 451 7.92 -4.83 -0.65
N LEU A 452 8.29 -4.11 0.41
CA LEU A 452 9.67 -3.77 0.84
C LEU A 452 10.34 -2.65 0.02
N ALA A 453 11.64 -2.44 0.25
CA ALA A 453 12.44 -1.32 -0.23
C ALA A 453 13.19 -1.65 -1.52
N TYR A 454 12.55 -1.47 -2.68
CA TYR A 454 13.19 -1.69 -3.99
C TYR A 454 12.47 -0.96 -5.12
N VAL A 455 13.13 -0.79 -6.26
CA VAL A 455 12.48 -0.36 -7.51
C VAL A 455 12.02 -1.60 -8.27
N MET A 456 10.72 -1.74 -8.51
CA MET A 456 10.20 -2.85 -9.29
C MET A 456 10.58 -2.74 -10.77
N THR A 457 11.11 -3.83 -11.32
CA THR A 457 11.46 -3.94 -12.73
C THR A 457 10.20 -4.09 -13.59
N PRO A 458 9.92 -3.18 -14.54
CA PRO A 458 8.60 -3.04 -15.18
C PRO A 458 8.17 -4.22 -16.05
N GLU A 459 9.13 -4.97 -16.61
CA GLU A 459 8.90 -6.13 -17.46
C GLU A 459 8.09 -7.24 -16.78
N ILE A 460 8.07 -7.27 -15.44
CA ILE A 460 7.30 -8.24 -14.66
C ILE A 460 5.80 -8.14 -14.94
N TRP A 461 5.28 -6.94 -15.20
CA TRP A 461 3.84 -6.73 -15.40
C TRP A 461 3.33 -7.39 -16.67
N HIS A 462 4.09 -7.32 -17.76
CA HIS A 462 3.74 -8.02 -18.99
C HIS A 462 3.72 -9.54 -18.81
N GLN A 463 4.63 -10.07 -18.00
CA GLN A 463 4.74 -11.50 -17.77
C GLN A 463 3.68 -12.01 -16.78
N ARG A 464 3.28 -11.19 -15.80
CA ARG A 464 2.15 -11.45 -14.89
C ARG A 464 0.79 -11.43 -15.59
N MET A 465 0.67 -10.64 -16.66
CA MET A 465 -0.55 -10.51 -17.45
C MET A 465 -0.39 -11.29 -18.76
N SER A 466 -0.21 -12.60 -18.63
CA SER A 466 0.07 -13.50 -19.75
C SER A 466 -1.13 -13.75 -20.66
N LEU A 467 -2.35 -13.44 -20.21
CA LEU A 467 -3.57 -13.59 -21.00
C LEU A 467 -3.87 -12.34 -21.83
N PRO A 468 -4.16 -12.46 -23.14
CA PRO A 468 -4.58 -11.32 -23.96
C PRO A 468 -5.74 -10.52 -23.35
N GLU A 469 -6.70 -11.21 -22.73
CA GLU A 469 -7.85 -10.60 -22.07
C GLU A 469 -7.43 -9.72 -20.86
N GLN A 470 -6.35 -10.06 -20.16
CA GLN A 470 -5.79 -9.23 -19.07
C GLN A 470 -5.10 -7.98 -19.60
N GLN A 471 -4.49 -8.01 -20.78
CA GLN A 471 -3.83 -6.83 -21.35
C GLN A 471 -4.86 -5.80 -21.86
N GLN A 472 -5.98 -6.28 -22.41
CA GLN A 472 -7.06 -5.43 -22.91
C GLN A 472 -7.76 -4.65 -21.80
N ILE A 473 -7.91 -5.24 -20.61
CA ILE A 473 -8.67 -4.64 -19.51
C ILE A 473 -8.09 -3.32 -19.00
N ILE A 474 -6.76 -3.16 -19.08
CA ILE A 474 -6.06 -1.97 -18.60
C ILE A 474 -6.47 -0.76 -19.43
N GLY A 475 -6.61 -0.91 -20.75
CA GLY A 475 -7.07 0.17 -21.62
C GLY A 475 -8.47 0.66 -21.26
N LEU A 476 -9.36 -0.26 -20.85
CA LEU A 476 -10.73 0.06 -20.47
C LEU A 476 -10.78 0.80 -19.13
N TRP A 477 -9.99 0.36 -18.13
CA TRP A 477 -9.91 1.07 -16.85
C TRP A 477 -9.24 2.44 -16.96
N LYS A 478 -8.29 2.61 -17.89
CA LYS A 478 -7.66 3.91 -18.22
C LYS A 478 -8.58 4.93 -18.87
N ALA A 479 -9.71 4.51 -19.41
CA ALA A 479 -10.66 5.45 -20.00
C ALA A 479 -11.27 6.41 -18.96
N GLY A 480 -11.24 6.04 -17.68
CA GLY A 480 -11.68 6.91 -16.59
C GLY A 480 -10.63 7.97 -16.21
N SER A 481 -11.11 9.14 -15.82
CA SER A 481 -10.31 10.27 -15.34
C SER A 481 -9.70 10.02 -13.95
N TYR A 482 -8.45 10.43 -13.76
CA TYR A 482 -7.72 10.32 -12.49
C TYR A 482 -7.59 11.64 -11.70
N ASP A 483 -8.06 12.76 -12.27
CA ASP A 483 -7.97 14.13 -11.74
C ASP A 483 -8.66 14.40 -10.38
N ARG A 484 -9.16 13.36 -9.70
CA ARG A 484 -9.81 13.46 -8.38
C ARG A 484 -9.12 12.63 -7.29
N ILE A 485 -7.99 12.00 -7.58
CA ILE A 485 -7.27 11.16 -6.61
C ILE A 485 -6.50 12.04 -5.62
N MET A 486 -6.76 11.87 -4.32
CA MET A 486 -5.97 12.55 -3.29
C MET A 486 -4.48 12.21 -3.47
N PRO A 487 -3.59 13.21 -3.53
CA PRO A 487 -2.17 12.95 -3.45
C PRO A 487 -1.81 12.38 -2.06
N PRO A 488 -0.59 11.84 -1.92
CA PRO A 488 -0.08 11.35 -0.65
C PRO A 488 0.21 12.49 0.34
N VAL A 489 -0.84 13.01 0.97
CA VAL A 489 -0.75 14.07 1.96
C VAL A 489 -0.32 13.51 3.32
N THR A 490 0.38 14.32 4.12
CA THR A 490 0.80 13.94 5.48
C THR A 490 0.37 15.01 6.48
N PRO A 491 -0.80 14.86 7.14
CA PRO A 491 -1.23 15.81 8.15
C PRO A 491 -0.18 15.98 9.26
N THR A 492 -0.16 17.13 9.92
CA THR A 492 0.65 17.37 11.12
C THR A 492 0.28 16.39 12.23
N ILE A 493 1.05 16.36 13.33
CA ILE A 493 0.81 15.45 14.45
C ILE A 493 -0.57 15.73 15.10
N GLU A 494 -0.87 17.01 15.33
CA GLU A 494 -2.12 17.48 15.92
C GLU A 494 -3.31 17.19 14.99
N GLU A 495 -3.16 17.50 13.70
CA GLU A 495 -4.15 17.18 12.67
C GLU A 495 -4.42 15.67 12.57
N SER A 496 -3.37 14.85 12.57
CA SER A 496 -3.47 13.39 12.48
C SER A 496 -4.21 12.79 13.68
N THR A 497 -3.97 13.32 14.89
CA THR A 497 -4.67 12.87 16.10
C THR A 497 -6.15 13.23 16.06
N LYS A 498 -6.47 14.47 15.62
CA LYS A 498 -7.86 14.89 15.45
C LYS A 498 -8.57 14.08 14.34
N MET A 499 -7.90 13.84 13.22
CA MET A 499 -8.37 13.01 12.12
C MET A 499 -8.74 11.61 12.60
N ALA A 500 -7.84 10.93 13.32
CA ALA A 500 -8.07 9.58 13.81
C ALA A 500 -9.31 9.50 14.72
N SER A 501 -9.47 10.48 15.63
CA SER A 501 -10.63 10.54 16.54
C SER A 501 -11.95 10.73 15.78
N VAL A 502 -11.99 11.65 14.82
CA VAL A 502 -13.21 11.95 14.04
C VAL A 502 -13.54 10.78 13.11
N MET A 503 -12.55 10.31 12.34
CA MET A 503 -12.78 9.32 11.29
C MET A 503 -13.13 7.94 11.82
N SER A 504 -12.71 7.58 13.02
CA SER A 504 -13.15 6.31 13.64
C SER A 504 -14.68 6.27 13.78
N ALA A 505 -15.29 7.31 14.36
CA ALA A 505 -16.75 7.37 14.54
C ALA A 505 -17.47 7.54 13.19
N VAL A 506 -16.95 8.41 12.32
CA VAL A 506 -17.52 8.65 10.98
C VAL A 506 -17.52 7.37 10.13
N ASN A 507 -16.41 6.61 10.14
CA ASN A 507 -16.30 5.39 9.33
C ASN A 507 -17.27 4.31 9.81
N THR A 508 -17.35 4.06 11.12
CA THR A 508 -18.34 3.13 11.68
C THR A 508 -19.76 3.54 11.29
N TYR A 509 -20.13 4.80 11.52
CA TYR A 509 -21.47 5.28 11.22
C TYR A 509 -21.80 5.21 9.71
N LYS A 510 -20.90 5.68 8.83
CA LYS A 510 -21.19 5.68 7.38
C LYS A 510 -21.33 4.26 6.83
N ASP A 511 -20.54 3.32 7.30
CA ASP A 511 -20.55 1.94 6.80
C ASP A 511 -21.80 1.19 7.29
N GLU A 512 -22.21 1.40 8.54
CA GLU A 512 -23.50 0.90 9.04
C GLU A 512 -24.70 1.48 8.28
N GLN A 513 -24.69 2.79 8.00
CA GLN A 513 -25.78 3.45 7.29
C GLN A 513 -25.84 3.02 5.82
N PHE A 514 -24.69 2.83 5.17
CA PHE A 514 -24.63 2.27 3.82
C PHE A 514 -25.37 0.92 3.76
N LEU A 515 -25.03 -0.01 4.67
CA LEU A 515 -25.69 -1.31 4.74
C LEU A 515 -27.20 -1.19 4.98
N LYS A 516 -27.60 -0.41 5.99
CA LYS A 516 -29.01 -0.22 6.34
C LYS A 516 -29.82 0.35 5.19
N ILE A 517 -29.31 1.36 4.49
CA ILE A 517 -30.01 2.03 3.39
C ILE A 517 -30.10 1.11 2.17
N VAL A 518 -28.99 0.50 1.74
CA VAL A 518 -28.98 -0.39 0.56
C VAL A 518 -29.87 -1.61 0.79
N MET A 519 -29.86 -2.20 1.98
CA MET A 519 -30.71 -3.34 2.32
C MET A 519 -32.18 -2.96 2.60
N GLY A 520 -32.54 -1.67 2.54
CA GLY A 520 -33.89 -1.17 2.79
C GLY A 520 -34.32 -1.21 4.27
N GLN A 521 -33.38 -1.36 5.20
CA GLN A 521 -33.61 -1.29 6.65
C GLN A 521 -33.70 0.16 7.17
N SER A 522 -33.28 1.14 6.37
CA SER A 522 -33.45 2.57 6.64
C SER A 522 -33.81 3.30 5.35
N SER A 523 -34.64 4.34 5.47
CA SER A 523 -35.13 5.07 4.31
C SER A 523 -34.11 6.08 3.82
N ILE A 524 -33.99 6.23 2.50
CA ILE A 524 -33.21 7.33 1.90
C ILE A 524 -33.77 8.71 2.25
N SER A 525 -35.03 8.79 2.70
CA SER A 525 -35.62 10.04 3.21
C SER A 525 -34.89 10.58 4.44
N ASP A 526 -34.19 9.72 5.20
CA ASP A 526 -33.44 10.12 6.40
C ASP A 526 -32.03 10.64 6.07
N TYR A 527 -31.69 10.81 4.79
CA TYR A 527 -30.38 11.27 4.35
C TYR A 527 -29.98 12.63 4.96
N ASP A 528 -30.94 13.53 5.20
CA ASP A 528 -30.67 14.82 5.83
C ASP A 528 -30.21 14.65 7.29
N ASN A 529 -30.77 13.67 8.01
CA ASN A 529 -30.32 13.32 9.36
C ASN A 529 -28.96 12.64 9.34
N TYR A 530 -28.67 11.83 8.33
CA TYR A 530 -27.34 11.27 8.09
C TYR A 530 -26.28 12.36 7.94
N MET A 531 -26.53 13.36 7.09
CA MET A 531 -25.63 14.52 6.91
C MET A 531 -25.46 15.32 8.21
N LYS A 532 -26.55 15.59 8.94
CA LYS A 532 -26.48 16.26 10.25
C LYS A 532 -25.66 15.47 11.27
N THR A 533 -25.79 14.16 11.27
CA THR A 533 -25.03 13.28 12.18
C THR A 533 -23.54 13.31 11.86
N LEU A 534 -23.16 13.18 10.59
CA LEU A 534 -21.76 13.31 10.18
C LEU A 534 -21.18 14.68 10.54
N LYS A 535 -21.94 15.75 10.34
CA LYS A 535 -21.55 17.10 10.78
C LYS A 535 -21.33 17.15 12.29
N GLY A 536 -22.24 16.60 13.08
CA GLY A 536 -22.11 16.51 14.54
C GLY A 536 -20.92 15.67 15.01
N MET A 537 -20.48 14.69 14.21
CA MET A 537 -19.26 13.90 14.45
C MET A 537 -17.97 14.64 14.06
N GLY A 538 -18.05 15.81 13.43
CA GLY A 538 -16.90 16.64 13.06
C GLY A 538 -16.34 16.39 11.66
N ILE A 539 -17.12 15.83 10.72
CA ILE A 539 -16.63 15.55 9.36
C ILE A 539 -16.10 16.80 8.63
N GLU A 540 -16.69 17.97 8.89
CA GLU A 540 -16.23 19.24 8.30
C GLU A 540 -14.82 19.62 8.78
N ASP A 541 -14.47 19.26 10.03
CA ASP A 541 -13.11 19.48 10.53
C ASP A 541 -12.12 18.51 9.90
N ALA A 542 -12.51 17.25 9.66
CA ALA A 542 -11.68 16.31 8.93
C ALA A 542 -11.46 16.76 7.47
N ILE A 543 -12.48 17.28 6.80
CA ILE A 543 -12.34 17.86 5.45
C ILE A 543 -11.35 19.04 5.47
N LYS A 544 -11.44 19.96 6.44
CA LYS A 544 -10.48 21.07 6.58
C LYS A 544 -9.04 20.61 6.79
N ILE A 545 -8.84 19.56 7.59
CA ILE A 545 -7.51 18.98 7.80
C ILE A 545 -6.95 18.41 6.50
N GLN A 546 -7.77 17.66 5.75
CA GLN A 546 -7.33 17.10 4.47
C GLN A 546 -7.07 18.20 3.44
N GLN A 547 -7.87 19.28 3.44
CA GLN A 547 -7.63 20.46 2.61
C GLN A 547 -6.28 21.10 2.95
N ALA A 548 -6.00 21.37 4.22
CA ALA A 548 -4.73 21.97 4.63
C ALA A 548 -3.52 21.08 4.25
N ALA A 549 -3.65 19.76 4.40
CA ALA A 549 -2.62 18.82 3.98
C ALA A 549 -2.47 18.75 2.46
N TYR A 550 -3.56 18.86 1.71
CA TYR A 550 -3.55 18.98 0.25
C TYR A 550 -2.83 20.26 -0.19
N ASP A 551 -3.15 21.41 0.39
CA ASP A 551 -2.54 22.69 0.05
C ASP A 551 -1.03 22.67 0.32
N ARG A 552 -0.60 22.11 1.47
CA ARG A 552 0.82 21.91 1.78
C ARG A 552 1.49 21.00 0.78
N TYR A 553 0.86 19.86 0.44
CA TYR A 553 1.38 18.95 -0.58
C TYR A 553 1.55 19.66 -1.92
N MET A 554 0.55 20.41 -2.38
CA MET A 554 0.61 21.12 -3.66
C MET A 554 1.69 22.19 -3.68
N ALA A 555 1.93 22.86 -2.54
CA ALA A 555 3.01 23.84 -2.38
C ALA A 555 4.43 23.23 -2.31
N ARG A 556 4.58 21.90 -2.10
CA ARG A 556 5.91 21.25 -2.09
C ARG A 556 6.59 21.41 -3.47
N LYS A 557 7.85 21.87 -3.44
CA LYS A 557 8.71 22.03 -4.63
C LYS A 557 9.37 20.73 -5.05
#